data_AF-A0A8C6M0S3-F1
#
_entry.id   AF-A0A8C6M0S3-F1
#
_cell.length_a   1.000
_cell.length_b   1.000
_cell.length_c   1.000
_cell.angle_alpha   90.00
_cell.angle_beta   90.00
_cell.angle_gamma   90.00
#
_symmetry.space_group_name_H-M   'P 1'
#
loop_
_entity.id
_entity.type
_entity.pdbx_description
1 polymer ?
#
loop_
_entity_poly.entity_id
_entity_poly.type
_entity_poly.pdbx_seq_one_letter_code
_entity_poly.pdbx_strand_id
1 'polypeptide(L)'
;MFEHKDAHRYTWYQGSLGHRSMIDFVVVSSDLRPYVLDTRVKRGAELSTDHHLVVSWIRWQGNMPRRPGRPKRIVRVCWERLAEEPVKTVFNSHLRQSFDHVPRAVGDIESEWALFHSAIVEAAVASCGRKVAGASRGGNPRTRWWTPEVRGAVRLKKEAYRAWLVCGSPEAADRYRIAKRGAAVAVAEAKSRAWEEFGEAMEKDYRSAPKRFWQTVRRLRRGRQQLAHTVYSGDGELLTSTEAIVGRWKEYFEELLNPTNAHSEEEPELGGLGMDCPISGAEVAEVVKQLHSGGAPGADEVRPGYLKAMDVVGLSWLTRLYNIAWSSGAVPREWQTGVVVPIFKKGDLRVCSNYRGITLLSLPGKVYSKVLERRVRSIVESQIEEEQCGFRPGRGTVDQLYTLARVMEGAWEFAQPIHMCFVDLEKAYDRVPRGTLWGTLQEYGVGGFLLRAIQSLYQRSVSLVRIAGSKSDLFPVRVGLRQGCPLSLVLFITFMDRISRCSRGVECVEFGGRRILSLLFADDVALLASSSSDLQLLLGRFVAECEVGGEVLP
;
A
#
# COMPACT_ATOMS: atom_id res chain seq x y z
N MET A 1 -10.70 9.39 -47.79
CA MET A 1 -10.35 8.05 -47.26
C MET A 1 -9.11 7.60 -48.01
N PHE A 2 -8.13 6.94 -47.37
CA PHE A 2 -6.90 6.56 -48.05
C PHE A 2 -7.19 5.54 -49.16
N GLU A 3 -6.66 5.79 -50.36
CA GLU A 3 -6.83 4.87 -51.49
C GLU A 3 -5.81 3.74 -51.41
N HIS A 4 -6.32 2.52 -51.29
CA HIS A 4 -5.50 1.32 -51.18
C HIS A 4 -6.04 0.22 -52.08
N LYS A 5 -5.15 -0.67 -52.53
CA LYS A 5 -5.55 -1.93 -53.17
C LYS A 5 -6.47 -2.70 -52.22
N ASP A 6 -7.43 -3.43 -52.75
CA ASP A 6 -8.40 -4.22 -51.97
C ASP A 6 -7.74 -5.15 -50.95
N ALA A 7 -6.56 -5.68 -51.25
CA ALA A 7 -5.77 -6.47 -50.33
C ALA A 7 -5.45 -5.76 -48.99
N HIS A 8 -5.46 -4.42 -48.95
CA HIS A 8 -5.15 -3.59 -47.79
C HIS A 8 -6.37 -2.89 -47.19
N ARG A 9 -7.58 -3.18 -47.67
CA ARG A 9 -8.84 -2.56 -47.19
C ARG A 9 -9.61 -3.45 -46.21
N TYR A 10 -9.66 -4.76 -46.48
CA TYR A 10 -10.48 -5.69 -45.72
C TYR A 10 -9.73 -6.27 -44.52
N THR A 11 -10.35 -6.19 -43.35
CA THR A 11 -9.76 -6.62 -42.08
C THR A 11 -10.10 -8.07 -41.75
N TRP A 12 -11.16 -8.62 -42.35
CA TRP A 12 -11.60 -10.00 -42.14
C TRP A 12 -11.93 -10.72 -43.46
N TYR A 13 -11.64 -12.01 -43.52
CA TYR A 13 -11.82 -12.89 -44.68
C TYR A 13 -12.41 -14.23 -44.29
N GLN A 14 -13.56 -14.60 -44.87
CA GLN A 14 -14.13 -15.95 -44.75
C GLN A 14 -13.70 -16.82 -45.93
N GLY A 15 -12.80 -17.78 -45.67
CA GLY A 15 -12.19 -18.60 -46.71
C GLY A 15 -13.14 -19.52 -47.48
N SER A 16 -14.29 -19.90 -46.90
CA SER A 16 -15.23 -20.87 -47.49
C SER A 16 -16.25 -20.24 -48.45
N LEU A 17 -16.59 -18.96 -48.27
CA LEU A 17 -17.65 -18.28 -49.02
C LEU A 17 -17.14 -17.05 -49.80
N GLY A 18 -15.86 -16.72 -49.70
CA GLY A 18 -15.26 -15.57 -50.39
C GLY A 18 -15.67 -14.20 -49.82
N HIS A 19 -16.43 -14.16 -48.73
CA HIS A 19 -16.85 -12.92 -48.08
C HIS A 19 -15.65 -12.16 -47.47
N ARG A 20 -15.70 -10.83 -47.61
CA ARG A 20 -14.68 -9.89 -47.13
C ARG A 20 -15.38 -8.75 -46.43
N SER A 21 -14.93 -8.42 -45.22
CA SER A 21 -15.55 -7.37 -44.42
C SER A 21 -14.50 -6.39 -43.89
N MET A 22 -14.91 -5.13 -43.78
CA MET A 22 -14.16 -4.07 -43.09
C MET A 22 -14.88 -3.82 -41.76
N ILE A 23 -14.34 -4.38 -40.69
CA ILE A 23 -14.99 -4.36 -39.36
C ILE A 23 -14.11 -3.72 -38.27
N ASP A 24 -12.85 -3.45 -38.57
CA ASP A 24 -11.95 -2.74 -37.66
C ASP A 24 -11.68 -1.33 -38.17
N PHE A 25 -12.02 -0.32 -37.36
CA PHE A 25 -11.90 1.09 -37.70
C PHE A 25 -10.95 1.82 -36.76
N VAL A 26 -10.19 2.76 -37.30
CA VAL A 26 -9.42 3.73 -36.50
C VAL A 26 -10.21 5.03 -36.51
N VAL A 27 -10.83 5.34 -35.37
CA VAL A 27 -11.60 6.57 -35.19
C VAL A 27 -10.69 7.64 -34.60
N VAL A 28 -10.71 8.82 -35.20
CA VAL A 28 -9.85 9.95 -34.84
C VAL A 28 -10.72 11.19 -34.75
N SER A 29 -10.49 12.04 -33.75
CA SER A 29 -11.18 13.30 -33.57
C SER A 29 -10.86 14.28 -34.70
N SER A 30 -11.72 15.29 -34.91
CA SER A 30 -11.63 16.21 -36.05
C SER A 30 -10.34 17.03 -36.06
N ASP A 31 -9.83 17.38 -34.88
CA ASP A 31 -8.55 18.07 -34.63
C ASP A 31 -7.33 17.20 -34.97
N LEU A 32 -7.42 15.88 -34.77
CA LEU A 32 -6.33 14.95 -35.06
C LEU A 32 -6.33 14.45 -36.53
N ARG A 33 -7.44 14.60 -37.25
CA ARG A 33 -7.61 14.15 -38.65
C ARG A 33 -6.53 14.66 -39.61
N PRO A 34 -6.10 15.94 -39.59
CA PRO A 34 -5.06 16.44 -40.51
C PRO A 34 -3.69 15.77 -40.32
N TYR A 35 -3.48 15.14 -39.17
CA TYR A 35 -2.22 14.50 -38.81
C TYR A 35 -2.17 13.02 -39.20
N VAL A 36 -3.29 12.39 -39.56
CA VAL A 36 -3.31 10.99 -40.00
C VAL A 36 -2.74 10.91 -41.41
N LEU A 37 -1.60 10.23 -41.55
CA LEU A 37 -0.86 10.09 -42.80
C LEU A 37 -1.39 8.95 -43.68
N ASP A 38 -1.72 7.81 -43.06
CA ASP A 38 -2.13 6.60 -43.76
C ASP A 38 -2.83 5.63 -42.80
N THR A 39 -3.81 4.86 -43.25
CA THR A 39 -4.45 3.78 -42.47
C THR A 39 -4.75 2.59 -43.37
N ARG A 40 -4.06 1.46 -43.15
CA ARG A 40 -4.18 0.28 -44.01
C ARG A 40 -4.06 -1.04 -43.27
N VAL A 41 -4.57 -2.09 -43.89
CA VAL A 41 -4.43 -3.46 -43.42
C VAL A 41 -3.06 -4.02 -43.82
N LYS A 42 -2.30 -4.50 -42.83
CA LYS A 42 -0.98 -5.08 -43.00
C LYS A 42 -1.06 -6.60 -43.21
N ARG A 43 -0.85 -7.03 -44.46
CA ARG A 43 -0.71 -8.46 -44.81
C ARG A 43 0.59 -9.04 -44.27
N GLY A 44 0.55 -10.31 -43.84
CA GLY A 44 1.72 -11.05 -43.35
C GLY A 44 2.06 -10.83 -41.87
N ALA A 45 1.35 -9.95 -41.17
CA ALA A 45 1.38 -9.87 -39.70
C ALA A 45 0.45 -10.96 -39.13
N GLU A 46 0.97 -12.17 -38.98
CA GLU A 46 0.21 -13.31 -38.43
C GLU A 46 0.08 -13.17 -36.91
N LEU A 47 -0.95 -12.44 -36.50
CA LEU A 47 -1.48 -12.49 -35.15
C LEU A 47 -2.40 -13.71 -35.06
N SER A 48 -2.51 -14.37 -33.91
CA SER A 48 -3.40 -15.53 -33.75
C SER A 48 -4.87 -15.09 -33.66
N THR A 49 -5.32 -14.31 -34.65
CA THR A 49 -6.63 -13.69 -34.80
C THR A 49 -7.11 -14.01 -36.22
N ASP A 50 -8.42 -14.11 -36.39
CA ASP A 50 -9.08 -14.20 -37.69
C ASP A 50 -9.16 -12.83 -38.40
N HIS A 51 -8.78 -11.76 -37.71
CA HIS A 51 -8.62 -10.41 -38.27
C HIS A 51 -7.18 -10.14 -38.71
N HIS A 52 -7.01 -9.32 -39.73
CA HIS A 52 -5.73 -8.76 -40.15
C HIS A 52 -5.40 -7.47 -39.39
N LEU A 53 -4.13 -7.27 -39.09
CA LEU A 53 -3.66 -6.08 -38.37
C LEU A 53 -3.92 -4.81 -39.18
N VAL A 54 -4.68 -3.86 -38.60
CA VAL A 54 -4.81 -2.49 -39.11
C VAL A 54 -3.70 -1.63 -38.53
N VAL A 55 -3.05 -0.83 -39.37
CA VAL A 55 -2.00 0.10 -38.96
C VAL A 55 -2.36 1.49 -39.47
N SER A 56 -2.34 2.47 -38.57
CA SER A 56 -2.47 3.89 -38.89
C SER A 56 -1.18 4.62 -38.54
N TRP A 57 -0.71 5.46 -39.46
CA TRP A 57 0.44 6.35 -39.26
C TRP A 57 -0.06 7.75 -39.00
N ILE A 58 0.46 8.38 -37.95
CA ILE A 58 0.07 9.73 -37.53
C ILE A 58 1.34 10.59 -37.43
N ARG A 59 1.32 11.77 -38.03
CA ARG A 59 2.34 12.80 -37.89
C ARG A 59 2.07 13.62 -36.63
N TRP A 60 2.81 13.34 -35.57
CA TRP A 60 2.70 14.13 -34.34
C TRP A 60 3.49 15.43 -34.46
N GLN A 61 2.84 16.59 -34.30
CA GLN A 61 3.49 17.92 -34.31
C GLN A 61 3.82 18.47 -32.91
N GLY A 62 3.48 17.76 -31.82
CA GLY A 62 3.90 18.14 -30.47
C GLY A 62 5.30 17.64 -30.11
N ASN A 63 5.79 18.03 -28.94
CA ASN A 63 6.93 17.33 -28.32
C ASN A 63 6.65 15.83 -28.33
N MET A 64 7.60 15.04 -28.83
CA MET A 64 7.50 13.59 -28.77
C MET A 64 7.16 13.20 -27.33
N PRO A 65 6.10 12.40 -27.08
CA PRO A 65 5.83 11.92 -25.74
C PRO A 65 7.12 11.25 -25.27
N ARG A 66 7.68 11.73 -24.14
CA ARG A 66 8.88 11.15 -23.55
C ARG A 66 8.62 9.66 -23.48
N ARG A 67 9.35 8.86 -24.28
CA ARG A 67 9.23 7.41 -24.21
C ARG A 67 9.36 7.07 -22.72
N PRO A 68 8.42 6.32 -22.12
CA PRO A 68 8.59 5.89 -20.74
C PRO A 68 9.99 5.31 -20.67
N GLY A 69 10.84 5.93 -19.84
CA GLY A 69 12.26 5.56 -19.78
C GLY A 69 12.36 4.05 -19.63
N ARG A 70 13.42 3.44 -20.20
CA ARG A 70 13.64 2.00 -20.05
C ARG A 70 13.36 1.62 -18.59
N PRO A 71 12.54 0.58 -18.33
CA PRO A 71 12.14 0.26 -16.96
C PRO A 71 13.39 0.20 -16.10
N LYS A 72 13.42 1.02 -15.04
CA LYS A 72 14.59 1.15 -14.18
C LYS A 72 14.97 -0.26 -13.72
N ARG A 73 16.21 -0.67 -14.01
CA ARG A 73 16.75 -1.92 -13.46
C ARG A 73 16.93 -1.71 -11.97
N ILE A 74 16.11 -2.37 -11.17
CA ILE A 74 16.20 -2.30 -9.72
C ILE A 74 16.96 -3.54 -9.27
N VAL A 75 18.17 -3.35 -8.76
CA VAL A 75 18.90 -4.43 -8.09
C VAL A 75 18.31 -4.59 -6.69
N ARG A 76 17.81 -5.78 -6.36
CA ARG A 76 17.24 -6.08 -5.03
C ARG A 76 17.95 -7.27 -4.39
N VAL A 77 18.10 -7.23 -3.06
CA VAL A 77 18.62 -8.36 -2.28
C VAL A 77 17.61 -9.51 -2.29
N CYS A 78 18.10 -10.74 -2.43
CA CYS A 78 17.29 -11.97 -2.40
C CYS A 78 16.94 -12.40 -0.97
N TRP A 79 16.34 -11.50 -0.20
CA TRP A 79 16.02 -11.69 1.22
C TRP A 79 15.19 -12.95 1.51
N GLU A 80 14.47 -13.47 0.51
CA GLU A 80 13.70 -14.72 0.64
C GLU A 80 14.59 -15.93 1.00
N ARG A 81 15.89 -15.88 0.68
CA ARG A 81 16.88 -16.91 1.00
C ARG A 81 17.22 -17.00 2.49
N LEU A 82 16.87 -16.00 3.30
CA LEU A 82 17.04 -16.08 4.76
C LEU A 82 16.13 -17.11 5.42
N ALA A 83 15.19 -17.70 4.67
CA ALA A 83 14.44 -18.89 5.10
C ALA A 83 15.29 -20.18 5.06
N GLU A 84 16.42 -20.18 4.35
CA GLU A 84 17.35 -21.30 4.27
C GLU A 84 18.33 -21.23 5.45
N GLU A 85 18.37 -22.26 6.30
CA GLU A 85 19.23 -22.27 7.50
C GLU A 85 20.72 -21.99 7.21
N PRO A 86 21.36 -22.56 6.18
CA PRO A 86 22.76 -22.23 5.87
C PRO A 86 23.00 -20.74 5.60
N VAL A 87 22.06 -20.09 4.89
CA VAL A 87 22.15 -18.65 4.57
C VAL A 87 21.94 -17.82 5.83
N LYS A 88 21.01 -18.23 6.69
CA LYS A 88 20.75 -17.60 7.97
C LYS A 88 21.95 -17.71 8.93
N THR A 89 22.67 -18.82 8.93
CA THR A 89 23.90 -18.98 9.72
C THR A 89 24.97 -17.97 9.27
N VAL A 90 25.21 -17.86 7.96
CA VAL A 90 26.17 -16.90 7.39
C VAL A 90 25.76 -15.45 7.66
N PHE A 91 24.47 -15.14 7.55
CA PHE A 91 23.93 -13.83 7.91
C PHE A 91 24.26 -13.46 9.37
N ASN A 92 24.02 -14.37 10.30
CA ASN A 92 24.28 -14.13 11.72
C ASN A 92 25.78 -14.09 12.05
N SER A 93 26.65 -14.85 11.36
CA SER A 93 28.09 -14.75 11.59
C SER A 93 28.63 -13.36 11.23
N HIS A 94 28.15 -12.77 10.14
CA HIS A 94 28.51 -11.39 9.78
C HIS A 94 28.00 -10.36 10.80
N LEU A 95 26.77 -10.54 11.31
CA LEU A 95 26.22 -9.67 12.35
C LEU A 95 27.03 -9.74 13.64
N ARG A 96 27.40 -10.95 14.10
CA ARG A 96 28.23 -11.13 15.30
C ARG A 96 29.59 -10.46 15.15
N GLN A 97 30.26 -10.70 14.03
CA GLN A 97 31.55 -10.06 13.74
C GLN A 97 31.43 -8.53 13.77
N SER A 98 30.36 -7.97 13.20
CA SER A 98 30.14 -6.53 13.23
C SER A 98 29.86 -6.02 14.64
N PHE A 99 29.08 -6.76 15.43
CA PHE A 99 28.74 -6.41 16.80
C PHE A 99 29.96 -6.39 17.73
N ASP A 100 30.93 -7.28 17.54
CA ASP A 100 32.17 -7.33 18.33
C ASP A 100 33.02 -6.06 18.18
N HIS A 101 32.85 -5.31 17.07
CA HIS A 101 33.52 -4.04 16.83
C HIS A 101 32.74 -2.83 17.35
N VAL A 102 31.52 -3.02 17.87
CA VAL A 102 30.72 -1.94 18.42
C VAL A 102 31.34 -1.48 19.75
N PRO A 103 31.63 -0.18 19.92
CA PRO A 103 32.20 0.33 21.16
C PRO A 103 31.36 -0.02 22.38
N ARG A 104 32.02 -0.29 23.51
CA ARG A 104 31.32 -0.48 24.80
C ARG A 104 30.72 0.82 25.33
N ALA A 105 31.39 1.94 25.08
CA ALA A 105 30.83 3.26 25.33
C ALA A 105 29.63 3.48 24.40
N VAL A 106 28.53 3.98 24.96
CA VAL A 106 27.32 4.29 24.21
C VAL A 106 27.54 5.57 23.43
N GLY A 107 27.42 5.51 22.10
CA GLY A 107 27.44 6.67 21.23
C GLY A 107 26.10 7.41 21.21
N ASP A 108 26.00 8.45 20.39
CA ASP A 108 24.69 9.05 20.09
C ASP A 108 23.82 8.08 19.27
N ILE A 109 22.51 8.32 19.30
CA ILE A 109 21.53 7.42 18.68
C ILE A 109 21.68 7.29 17.15
N GLU A 110 22.16 8.32 16.46
CA GLU A 110 22.35 8.27 15.00
C GLU A 110 23.57 7.42 14.65
N SER A 111 24.67 7.58 15.39
CA SER A 111 25.87 6.76 15.21
C SER A 111 25.60 5.28 15.49
N GLU A 112 24.90 4.96 16.58
CA GLU A 112 24.52 3.58 16.93
C GLU A 112 23.57 2.97 15.89
N TRP A 113 22.63 3.76 15.37
CA TRP A 113 21.77 3.33 14.26
C TRP A 113 22.54 3.09 12.97
N ALA A 114 23.45 3.99 12.60
CA ALA A 114 24.24 3.86 11.38
C ALA A 114 25.08 2.57 11.39
N LEU A 115 25.70 2.24 12.53
CA LEU A 115 26.44 0.99 12.70
C LEU A 115 25.54 -0.24 12.53
N PHE A 116 24.39 -0.26 13.20
CA PHE A 116 23.43 -1.36 13.10
C PHE A 116 22.87 -1.50 11.69
N HIS A 117 22.47 -0.39 11.06
CA HIS A 117 21.88 -0.34 9.72
C HIS A 117 22.86 -0.82 8.65
N SER A 118 24.11 -0.33 8.65
CA SER A 118 25.13 -0.79 7.70
C SER A 118 25.39 -2.29 7.88
N ALA A 119 25.58 -2.74 9.12
CA ALA A 119 25.87 -4.14 9.43
C ALA A 119 24.76 -5.09 8.95
N ILE A 120 23.49 -4.76 9.23
CA ILE A 120 22.37 -5.64 8.84
C ILE A 120 22.15 -5.67 7.32
N VAL A 121 22.33 -4.54 6.64
CA VAL A 121 22.18 -4.45 5.19
C VAL A 121 23.34 -5.17 4.49
N GLU A 122 24.57 -4.98 4.94
CA GLU A 122 25.76 -5.64 4.40
C GLU A 122 25.71 -7.15 4.63
N ALA A 123 25.38 -7.59 5.85
CA ALA A 123 25.20 -9.01 6.16
C ALA A 123 24.12 -9.64 5.25
N ALA A 124 23.01 -8.95 5.00
CA ALA A 124 21.97 -9.42 4.09
C ALA A 124 22.45 -9.48 2.63
N VAL A 125 23.20 -8.49 2.16
CA VAL A 125 23.77 -8.47 0.81
C VAL A 125 24.76 -9.62 0.61
N ALA A 126 25.68 -9.82 1.57
CA ALA A 126 26.71 -10.84 1.52
C ALA A 126 26.13 -12.26 1.56
N SER A 127 25.16 -12.51 2.44
CA SER A 127 24.54 -13.82 2.60
C SER A 127 23.54 -14.17 1.48
N CYS A 128 22.67 -13.23 1.11
CA CYS A 128 21.56 -13.52 0.20
C CYS A 128 21.90 -13.32 -1.28
N GLY A 129 22.87 -12.47 -1.59
CA GLY A 129 23.15 -12.03 -2.96
C GLY A 129 22.08 -11.08 -3.52
N ARG A 130 22.28 -10.64 -4.77
CA ARG A 130 21.44 -9.65 -5.46
C ARG A 130 20.80 -10.22 -6.72
N LYS A 131 19.55 -9.84 -7.01
CA LYS A 131 18.84 -10.11 -8.27
C LYS A 131 18.42 -8.80 -8.94
N VAL A 132 18.48 -8.75 -10.27
CA VAL A 132 17.95 -7.61 -11.04
C VAL A 132 16.45 -7.81 -11.27
N ALA A 133 15.64 -6.98 -10.65
CA ALA A 133 14.21 -6.85 -10.91
C ALA A 133 13.95 -5.72 -11.92
N GLY A 134 12.87 -5.82 -12.71
CA GLY A 134 12.48 -4.78 -13.66
C GLY A 134 13.20 -4.80 -15.00
N ALA A 135 14.17 -5.70 -15.21
CA ALA A 135 14.63 -6.03 -16.55
C ALA A 135 13.54 -6.82 -17.27
N SER A 136 12.57 -6.13 -17.85
CA SER A 136 12.04 -6.57 -19.14
C SER A 136 13.27 -6.61 -20.06
N ARG A 137 13.95 -7.76 -20.14
CA ARG A 137 14.75 -8.05 -21.34
C ARG A 137 13.79 -7.69 -22.47
N GLY A 138 14.15 -6.77 -23.36
CA GLY A 138 13.26 -6.27 -24.42
C GLY A 138 12.75 -7.33 -25.40
N GLY A 139 12.84 -8.63 -25.08
CA GLY A 139 11.94 -9.62 -25.62
C GLY A 139 10.60 -9.51 -24.90
N ASN A 140 9.50 -9.50 -25.66
CA ASN A 140 8.20 -9.89 -25.15
C ASN A 140 8.38 -10.98 -24.06
N PRO A 141 7.73 -10.88 -22.88
CA PRO A 141 7.71 -12.01 -21.96
C PRO A 141 7.31 -13.20 -22.80
N ARG A 142 8.26 -14.12 -23.05
CA ARG A 142 8.05 -15.18 -24.04
C ARG A 142 6.83 -15.89 -23.50
N THR A 143 5.71 -15.74 -24.22
CA THR A 143 4.47 -16.43 -23.89
C THR A 143 4.87 -17.88 -23.67
N ARG A 144 4.49 -18.49 -22.54
CA ARG A 144 5.03 -19.80 -22.12
C ARG A 144 4.90 -20.85 -23.24
N TRP A 145 3.86 -20.74 -24.07
CA TRP A 145 3.60 -21.57 -25.24
C TRP A 145 4.51 -21.30 -26.47
N TRP A 146 5.36 -20.27 -26.49
CA TRP A 146 6.27 -19.96 -27.61
C TRP A 146 7.59 -20.72 -27.50
N THR A 147 7.50 -22.03 -27.66
CA THR A 147 8.61 -22.98 -27.53
C THR A 147 9.48 -23.05 -28.81
N PRO A 148 10.68 -23.67 -28.77
CA PRO A 148 11.48 -23.93 -29.96
C PRO A 148 10.72 -24.67 -31.07
N GLU A 149 9.86 -25.61 -30.70
CA GLU A 149 9.04 -26.43 -31.61
C GLU A 149 8.02 -25.57 -32.35
N VAL A 150 7.28 -24.72 -31.62
CA VAL A 150 6.33 -23.75 -32.21
C VAL A 150 7.05 -22.80 -33.15
N ARG A 151 8.24 -22.34 -32.77
CA ARG A 151 9.05 -21.44 -33.59
C ARG A 151 9.50 -22.10 -34.90
N GLY A 152 9.91 -23.37 -34.83
CA GLY A 152 10.26 -24.19 -36.00
C GLY A 152 9.07 -24.35 -36.95
N ALA A 153 7.90 -24.74 -36.41
CA ALA A 153 6.70 -24.93 -37.21
C ALA A 153 6.20 -23.62 -37.88
N VAL A 154 6.21 -22.50 -37.16
CA VAL A 154 5.86 -21.18 -37.72
C VAL A 154 6.88 -20.71 -38.75
N ARG A 155 8.17 -21.03 -38.57
CA ARG A 155 9.21 -20.72 -39.55
C ARG A 155 8.99 -21.49 -40.86
N LEU A 156 8.79 -22.79 -40.79
CA LEU A 156 8.48 -23.65 -41.94
C LEU A 156 7.23 -23.16 -42.69
N LYS A 157 6.17 -22.81 -41.96
CA LYS A 157 4.97 -22.19 -42.54
C LYS A 157 5.29 -20.91 -43.31
N LYS A 158 6.11 -20.03 -42.75
CA LYS A 158 6.50 -18.75 -43.41
C LYS A 158 7.35 -18.98 -44.65
N GLU A 159 8.28 -19.93 -44.59
CA GLU A 159 9.12 -20.31 -45.73
C GLU A 159 8.27 -20.90 -46.86
N ALA A 160 7.34 -21.81 -46.54
CA ALA A 160 6.40 -22.38 -47.51
C ALA A 160 5.44 -21.33 -48.11
N TYR A 161 5.00 -20.36 -47.31
CA TYR A 161 4.16 -19.25 -47.79
C TYR A 161 4.91 -18.35 -48.78
N ARG A 162 6.18 -18.01 -48.49
CA ARG A 162 7.03 -17.24 -49.41
C ARG A 162 7.28 -18.01 -50.71
N ALA A 163 7.55 -19.30 -50.63
CA ALA A 163 7.74 -20.15 -51.80
C ALA A 163 6.46 -20.21 -52.66
N TRP A 164 5.29 -20.30 -52.04
CA TRP A 164 4.01 -20.24 -52.76
C TRP A 164 3.77 -18.88 -53.45
N LEU A 165 4.07 -17.76 -52.78
CA LEU A 165 3.94 -16.43 -53.37
C LEU A 165 4.86 -16.21 -54.59
N VAL A 166 6.03 -16.86 -54.60
CA VAL A 166 7.01 -16.73 -55.70
C VAL A 166 6.68 -17.66 -56.87
N CYS A 167 6.37 -18.93 -56.60
CA CYS A 167 6.21 -19.93 -57.65
C CYS A 167 4.76 -20.10 -58.14
N GLY A 168 3.76 -19.75 -57.33
CA GLY A 168 2.33 -19.86 -57.66
C GLY A 168 1.79 -21.28 -57.90
N SER A 169 2.64 -22.32 -57.76
CA SER A 169 2.28 -23.69 -58.19
C SER A 169 1.34 -24.42 -57.21
N PRO A 170 0.54 -25.39 -57.70
CA PRO A 170 -0.32 -26.23 -56.85
C PRO A 170 0.46 -26.96 -55.75
N GLU A 171 1.66 -27.46 -56.05
CA GLU A 171 2.52 -28.18 -55.10
C GLU A 171 3.10 -27.25 -54.03
N ALA A 172 3.40 -26.00 -54.39
CA ALA A 172 3.80 -24.98 -53.41
C ALA A 172 2.61 -24.60 -52.50
N ALA A 173 1.39 -24.55 -53.04
CA ALA A 173 0.17 -24.33 -52.27
C ALA A 173 -0.12 -25.50 -51.30
N ASP A 174 0.10 -26.75 -51.71
CA ASP A 174 -0.06 -27.92 -50.85
C ASP A 174 0.98 -27.97 -49.72
N ARG A 175 2.25 -27.68 -50.03
CA ARG A 175 3.30 -27.54 -49.01
C ARG A 175 2.97 -26.47 -47.99
N TYR A 176 2.43 -25.32 -48.41
CA TYR A 176 1.95 -24.29 -47.49
C TYR A 176 0.76 -24.78 -46.65
N ARG A 177 -0.21 -25.49 -47.23
CA ARG A 177 -1.36 -26.05 -46.49
C ARG A 177 -0.91 -27.02 -45.39
N ILE A 178 0.02 -27.92 -45.69
CA ILE A 178 0.58 -28.89 -44.73
C ILE A 178 1.32 -28.14 -43.61
N ALA A 179 2.23 -27.22 -43.96
CA ALA A 179 2.98 -26.43 -42.97
C ALA A 179 2.08 -25.53 -42.12
N LYS A 180 0.99 -24.99 -42.70
CA LYS A 180 -0.03 -24.21 -41.98
C LYS A 180 -0.77 -25.06 -40.95
N ARG A 181 -1.19 -26.28 -41.30
CA ARG A 181 -1.83 -27.22 -40.37
C ARG A 181 -0.87 -27.63 -39.25
N GLY A 182 0.37 -27.99 -39.60
CA GLY A 182 1.40 -28.36 -38.61
C GLY A 182 1.69 -27.23 -37.62
N ALA A 183 1.81 -25.99 -38.10
CA ALA A 183 1.96 -24.83 -37.22
C ALA A 183 0.73 -24.57 -36.34
N ALA A 184 -0.48 -24.78 -36.86
CA ALA A 184 -1.71 -24.62 -36.07
C ALA A 184 -1.80 -25.64 -34.94
N VAL A 185 -1.50 -26.92 -35.23
CA VAL A 185 -1.47 -28.01 -34.23
C VAL A 185 -0.41 -27.72 -33.15
N ALA A 186 0.82 -27.40 -33.55
CA ALA A 186 1.90 -27.09 -32.61
C ALA A 186 1.56 -25.91 -31.69
N VAL A 187 0.92 -24.86 -32.22
CA VAL A 187 0.47 -23.71 -31.43
C VAL A 187 -0.65 -24.11 -30.47
N ALA A 188 -1.62 -24.90 -30.92
CA ALA A 188 -2.74 -25.36 -30.08
C ALA A 188 -2.23 -26.22 -28.91
N GLU A 189 -1.41 -27.24 -29.19
CA GLU A 189 -0.84 -28.12 -28.17
C GLU A 189 0.04 -27.37 -27.18
N ALA A 190 0.88 -26.44 -27.65
CA ALA A 190 1.72 -25.64 -26.76
C ALA A 190 0.90 -24.68 -25.89
N LYS A 191 -0.22 -24.15 -26.41
CA LYS A 191 -1.15 -23.33 -25.62
C LYS A 191 -1.87 -24.18 -24.56
N SER A 192 -2.37 -25.36 -24.92
CA SER A 192 -3.04 -26.27 -23.98
C SER A 192 -2.09 -26.69 -22.86
N ARG A 193 -0.89 -27.17 -23.18
CA ARG A 193 0.13 -27.52 -22.17
C ARG A 193 0.48 -26.37 -21.25
N ALA A 194 0.70 -25.18 -21.81
CA ALA A 194 1.00 -24.00 -21.00
C ALA A 194 -0.15 -23.60 -20.05
N TRP A 195 -1.41 -23.88 -20.43
CA TRP A 195 -2.59 -23.66 -19.59
C TRP A 195 -2.75 -24.76 -18.53
N GLU A 196 -2.47 -26.02 -18.86
CA GLU A 196 -2.46 -27.14 -17.91
C GLU A 196 -1.39 -26.94 -16.82
N GLU A 197 -0.14 -26.68 -17.22
CA GLU A 197 0.97 -26.37 -16.29
C GLU A 197 0.64 -25.16 -15.40
N PHE A 198 -0.05 -24.16 -15.96
CA PHE A 198 -0.51 -23.01 -15.19
C PHE A 198 -1.62 -23.41 -14.20
N GLY A 199 -2.55 -24.28 -14.60
CA GLY A 199 -3.60 -24.84 -13.75
C GLY A 199 -3.03 -25.65 -12.58
N GLU A 200 -2.10 -26.56 -12.85
CA GLU A 200 -1.42 -27.37 -11.83
C GLU A 200 -0.64 -26.49 -10.84
N ALA A 201 0.08 -25.49 -11.35
CA ALA A 201 0.78 -24.52 -10.50
C ALA A 201 -0.21 -23.72 -9.63
N MET A 202 -1.37 -23.35 -10.18
CA MET A 202 -2.43 -22.66 -9.45
C MET A 202 -3.08 -23.55 -8.38
N GLU A 203 -3.32 -24.83 -8.65
CA GLU A 203 -3.85 -25.79 -7.66
C GLU A 203 -2.85 -26.01 -6.52
N LYS A 204 -1.58 -26.17 -6.86
CA LYS A 204 -0.49 -26.25 -5.87
C LYS A 204 -0.41 -24.97 -5.04
N ASP A 205 -0.47 -23.81 -5.67
CA ASP A 205 -0.46 -22.52 -4.97
C ASP A 205 -1.73 -22.35 -4.11
N TYR A 206 -2.89 -22.84 -4.51
CA TYR A 206 -4.11 -22.79 -3.71
C TYR A 206 -3.95 -23.58 -2.40
N ARG A 207 -3.39 -24.79 -2.47
CA ARG A 207 -3.16 -25.65 -1.29
C ARG A 207 -2.00 -25.18 -0.42
N SER A 208 -0.89 -24.77 -1.02
CA SER A 208 0.37 -24.52 -0.30
C SER A 208 0.69 -23.04 -0.05
N ALA A 209 0.13 -22.13 -0.87
CA ALA A 209 0.41 -20.71 -0.79
C ALA A 209 -0.80 -19.84 -1.21
N PRO A 210 -1.92 -19.85 -0.45
CA PRO A 210 -3.18 -19.19 -0.84
C PRO A 210 -3.02 -17.71 -1.24
N LYS A 211 -2.05 -17.01 -0.62
CA LYS A 211 -1.71 -15.62 -0.98
C LYS A 211 -1.19 -15.48 -2.41
N ARG A 212 -0.33 -16.40 -2.89
CA ARG A 212 0.20 -16.39 -4.26
C ARG A 212 -0.90 -16.69 -5.27
N PHE A 213 -1.75 -17.68 -4.98
CA PHE A 213 -2.93 -18.00 -5.77
C PHE A 213 -3.81 -16.75 -5.97
N TRP A 214 -4.23 -16.10 -4.88
CA TRP A 214 -5.10 -14.91 -4.96
C TRP A 214 -4.43 -13.69 -5.59
N GLN A 215 -3.10 -13.58 -5.52
CA GLN A 215 -2.37 -12.55 -6.28
C GLN A 215 -2.44 -12.81 -7.78
N THR A 216 -2.26 -14.06 -8.20
CA THR A 216 -2.37 -14.48 -9.61
C THR A 216 -3.79 -14.28 -10.14
N VAL A 217 -4.82 -14.74 -9.41
CA VAL A 217 -6.25 -14.52 -9.77
C VAL A 217 -6.56 -13.03 -9.89
N ARG A 218 -6.10 -12.20 -8.94
CA ARG A 218 -6.33 -10.75 -9.00
C ARG A 218 -5.67 -10.10 -10.22
N ARG A 219 -4.47 -10.53 -10.61
CA ARG A 219 -3.78 -10.07 -11.83
C ARG A 219 -4.46 -10.53 -13.11
N LEU A 220 -5.13 -11.68 -13.10
CA LEU A 220 -5.91 -12.16 -14.24
C LEU A 220 -7.24 -11.41 -14.38
N ARG A 221 -7.94 -11.18 -13.26
CA ARG A 221 -9.23 -10.45 -13.25
C ARG A 221 -9.07 -8.96 -13.53
N ARG A 222 -8.08 -8.33 -12.90
CA ARG A 222 -7.76 -6.92 -13.12
C ARG A 222 -6.78 -6.89 -14.29
N GLY A 223 -7.23 -6.49 -15.48
CA GLY A 223 -6.31 -6.14 -16.57
C GLY A 223 -5.24 -5.13 -16.12
N ARG A 224 -4.28 -4.75 -16.99
CA ARG A 224 -3.23 -3.76 -16.62
C ARG A 224 -3.88 -2.54 -15.97
N GLN A 225 -3.70 -2.37 -14.66
CA GLN A 225 -4.14 -1.18 -13.96
C GLN A 225 -3.43 0.01 -14.60
N GLN A 226 -4.20 0.91 -15.21
CA GLN A 226 -3.72 2.24 -15.51
C GLN A 226 -3.50 2.91 -14.16
N LEU A 227 -2.23 3.04 -13.75
CA LEU A 227 -1.90 4.13 -12.83
C LEU A 227 -2.32 5.41 -13.54
N ALA A 228 -3.07 6.27 -12.87
CA ALA A 228 -3.38 7.59 -13.42
C ALA A 228 -2.03 8.29 -13.64
N HIS A 229 -1.63 8.37 -14.91
CA HIS A 229 -0.47 9.13 -15.35
C HIS A 229 -0.79 10.63 -15.40
N THR A 230 -1.93 11.04 -14.83
CA THR A 230 -2.48 12.38 -14.85
C THR A 230 -3.27 12.68 -13.58
N VAL A 231 -3.13 13.87 -13.02
CA VAL A 231 -3.79 14.32 -11.77
C VAL A 231 -4.21 15.78 -11.97
N TYR A 232 -5.31 16.23 -11.38
CA TYR A 232 -5.71 17.63 -11.41
C TYR A 232 -4.89 18.49 -10.42
N SER A 233 -4.48 19.69 -10.84
CA SER A 233 -3.92 20.72 -9.97
C SER A 233 -4.97 21.21 -8.95
N GLY A 234 -4.56 22.04 -7.99
CA GLY A 234 -5.51 22.74 -7.10
C GLY A 234 -6.54 23.55 -7.88
N ASP A 235 -6.13 24.14 -9.01
CA ASP A 235 -6.95 24.99 -9.88
C ASP A 235 -7.75 24.21 -10.95
N GLY A 236 -7.70 22.88 -10.93
CA GLY A 236 -8.45 22.02 -11.86
C GLY A 236 -7.76 21.74 -13.20
N GLU A 237 -6.50 22.13 -13.39
CA GLU A 237 -5.73 21.82 -14.62
C GLU A 237 -5.20 20.40 -14.62
N LEU A 238 -5.17 19.73 -15.78
CA LEU A 238 -4.69 18.36 -15.88
C LEU A 238 -3.15 18.28 -15.99
N LEU A 239 -2.50 17.84 -14.91
CA LEU A 239 -1.06 17.63 -14.85
C LEU A 239 -0.68 16.30 -15.50
N THR A 240 0.32 16.30 -16.39
CA THR A 240 0.77 15.11 -17.15
C THR A 240 2.26 14.78 -16.97
N SER A 241 3.07 15.72 -16.46
CA SER A 241 4.49 15.50 -16.22
C SER A 241 4.72 14.79 -14.88
N THR A 242 5.68 13.87 -14.82
CA THR A 242 5.98 13.11 -13.59
C THR A 242 6.35 14.02 -12.42
N GLU A 243 7.10 15.09 -12.68
CA GLU A 243 7.52 16.06 -11.66
C GLU A 243 6.32 16.85 -11.12
N ALA A 244 5.45 17.38 -12.00
CA ALA A 244 4.26 18.10 -11.56
C ALA A 244 3.27 17.21 -10.82
N ILE A 245 3.10 15.95 -11.25
CA ILE A 245 2.25 14.99 -10.54
C ILE A 245 2.79 14.73 -9.14
N VAL A 246 4.09 14.45 -9.01
CA VAL A 246 4.74 14.22 -7.70
C VAL A 246 4.65 15.46 -6.81
N GLY A 247 4.85 16.65 -7.37
CA GLY A 247 4.68 17.94 -6.67
C GLY A 247 3.27 18.13 -6.15
N ARG A 248 2.25 17.93 -6.99
CA ARG A 248 0.84 18.02 -6.61
C ARG A 248 0.45 17.05 -5.48
N TRP A 249 1.00 15.84 -5.52
CA TRP A 249 0.81 14.87 -4.44
C TRP A 249 1.47 15.31 -3.13
N LYS A 250 2.67 15.89 -3.20
CA LYS A 250 3.35 16.47 -2.04
C LYS A 250 2.49 17.57 -1.43
N GLU A 251 2.09 18.56 -2.23
CA GLU A 251 1.23 19.68 -1.80
C GLU A 251 -0.02 19.18 -1.08
N TYR A 252 -0.76 18.24 -1.69
CA TYR A 252 -1.96 17.68 -1.08
C TYR A 252 -1.72 17.06 0.30
N PHE A 253 -0.68 16.24 0.46
CA PHE A 253 -0.38 15.59 1.73
C PHE A 253 0.27 16.54 2.75
N GLU A 254 1.02 17.53 2.28
CA GLU A 254 1.62 18.56 3.13
C GLU A 254 0.54 19.45 3.74
N GLU A 255 -0.45 19.90 2.95
CA GLU A 255 -1.61 20.65 3.43
C GLU A 255 -2.45 19.81 4.40
N LEU A 256 -2.72 18.54 4.04
CA LEU A 256 -3.51 17.65 4.88
C LEU A 256 -2.87 17.41 6.27
N LEU A 257 -1.55 17.27 6.31
CA LEU A 257 -0.79 16.93 7.52
C LEU A 257 -0.24 18.14 8.27
N ASN A 258 -0.51 19.36 7.78
CA ASN A 258 -0.10 20.62 8.40
C ASN A 258 -1.18 21.72 8.20
N PRO A 259 -2.38 21.56 8.78
CA PRO A 259 -3.42 22.58 8.69
C PRO A 259 -2.96 23.87 9.39
N THR A 260 -3.36 25.02 8.84
CA THR A 260 -2.91 26.37 9.24
C THR A 260 -3.26 26.75 10.68
N ASN A 261 -4.27 26.09 11.28
CA ASN A 261 -4.76 26.36 12.64
C ASN A 261 -4.09 25.49 13.72
N ALA A 262 -2.93 24.90 13.44
CA ALA A 262 -2.21 24.11 14.44
C ALA A 262 -1.70 25.02 15.58
N HIS A 263 -2.32 24.91 16.76
CA HIS A 263 -1.86 25.57 17.99
C HIS A 263 -0.41 25.17 18.30
N SER A 264 0.37 26.12 18.81
CA SER A 264 1.75 25.90 19.24
C SER A 264 1.83 24.80 20.29
N GLU A 265 2.84 23.92 20.16
CA GLU A 265 3.16 22.93 21.18
C GLU A 265 3.56 23.66 22.47
N GLU A 266 2.65 23.74 23.45
CA GLU A 266 3.04 24.03 24.83
C GLU A 266 3.58 22.73 25.42
N GLU A 267 4.84 22.74 25.86
CA GLU A 267 5.44 21.62 26.57
C GLU A 267 4.79 21.53 27.97
N PRO A 268 4.03 20.46 28.29
CA PRO A 268 3.52 20.29 29.63
C PRO A 268 4.67 20.05 30.60
N GLU A 269 4.64 20.72 31.76
CA GLU A 269 5.59 20.47 32.85
C GLU A 269 5.50 19.00 33.31
N LEU A 270 6.63 18.30 33.25
CA LEU A 270 6.74 16.89 33.61
C LEU A 270 6.67 16.70 35.13
N GLY A 271 5.51 16.26 35.64
CA GLY A 271 5.38 15.71 37.00
C GLY A 271 4.69 14.35 36.97
N GLY A 272 5.45 13.25 37.11
CA GLY A 272 4.84 11.93 37.28
C GLY A 272 5.81 10.75 37.33
N LEU A 273 5.56 9.83 38.28
CA LEU A 273 6.17 8.50 38.40
C LEU A 273 5.74 7.63 37.22
N GLY A 274 6.57 7.60 36.17
CA GLY A 274 6.37 6.76 34.99
C GLY A 274 6.99 5.37 35.14
N MET A 275 6.69 4.49 34.19
CA MET A 275 7.29 3.16 34.14
C MET A 275 8.76 3.27 33.74
N ASP A 276 9.68 3.17 34.71
CA ASP A 276 11.12 3.46 34.52
C ASP A 276 11.95 2.25 34.05
N CYS A 277 11.32 1.09 33.84
CA CYS A 277 12.03 -0.13 33.48
C CYS A 277 12.62 -0.08 32.06
N PRO A 278 13.90 -0.47 31.86
CA PRO A 278 14.50 -0.65 30.54
C PRO A 278 13.70 -1.62 29.65
N ILE A 279 13.91 -1.53 28.33
CA ILE A 279 13.31 -2.45 27.36
C ILE A 279 14.05 -3.78 27.42
N SER A 280 13.32 -4.86 27.73
CA SER A 280 13.88 -6.20 27.83
C SER A 280 14.05 -6.84 26.46
N GLY A 281 15.05 -7.72 26.32
CA GLY A 281 15.23 -8.50 25.08
C GLY A 281 14.06 -9.44 24.77
N ALA A 282 13.33 -9.89 25.80
CA ALA A 282 12.13 -10.71 25.64
C ALA A 282 10.98 -9.94 24.99
N GLU A 283 10.75 -8.68 25.37
CA GLU A 283 9.76 -7.81 24.72
C GLU A 283 10.08 -7.67 23.22
N VAL A 284 11.35 -7.41 22.89
CA VAL A 284 11.82 -7.24 21.51
C VAL A 284 11.66 -8.53 20.71
N ALA A 285 12.12 -9.65 21.24
CA ALA A 285 12.07 -10.95 20.57
C ALA A 285 10.61 -11.34 20.24
N GLU A 286 9.68 -11.13 21.16
CA GLU A 286 8.27 -11.46 20.96
C GLU A 286 7.64 -10.58 19.88
N VAL A 287 7.97 -9.28 19.82
CA VAL A 287 7.50 -8.41 18.75
C VAL A 287 8.08 -8.83 17.39
N VAL A 288 9.38 -9.14 17.32
CA VAL A 288 10.04 -9.56 16.08
C VAL A 288 9.45 -10.86 15.55
N LYS A 289 9.13 -11.82 16.43
CA LYS A 289 8.49 -13.10 16.08
C LYS A 289 7.13 -12.89 15.40
N GLN A 290 6.35 -11.92 15.90
CA GLN A 290 5.01 -11.59 15.39
C GLN A 290 5.01 -10.75 14.09
N LEU A 291 6.17 -10.31 13.58
CA LEU A 291 6.23 -9.53 12.35
C LEU A 291 5.60 -10.28 11.17
N HIS A 292 4.97 -9.58 10.23
CA HIS A 292 4.46 -10.19 9.01
C HIS A 292 5.57 -10.27 7.95
N SER A 293 5.85 -11.47 7.42
CA SER A 293 6.98 -11.68 6.49
C SER A 293 6.84 -11.01 5.12
N GLY A 294 5.66 -10.46 4.78
CA GLY A 294 5.34 -9.88 3.47
C GLY A 294 5.27 -8.35 3.41
N GLY A 295 5.73 -7.64 4.44
CA GLY A 295 5.68 -6.17 4.52
C GLY A 295 6.63 -5.46 3.55
N ALA A 296 6.19 -4.32 2.99
CA ALA A 296 7.07 -3.40 2.28
C ALA A 296 7.94 -2.63 3.28
N PRO A 297 9.25 -2.43 3.01
CA PRO A 297 10.12 -1.68 3.89
C PRO A 297 9.87 -0.17 3.82
N GLY A 298 10.36 0.55 4.81
CA GLY A 298 10.39 2.02 4.85
C GLY A 298 11.51 2.60 4.00
N ALA A 299 11.94 3.83 4.33
CA ALA A 299 13.05 4.50 3.64
C ALA A 299 14.40 3.77 3.85
N ASP A 300 14.55 3.08 4.98
CA ASP A 300 15.73 2.31 5.40
C ASP A 300 15.95 1.02 4.59
N GLU A 301 14.97 0.59 3.79
CA GLU A 301 14.95 -0.68 3.05
C GLU A 301 15.15 -1.95 3.92
N VAL A 302 15.01 -1.84 5.24
CA VAL A 302 15.10 -2.98 6.18
C VAL A 302 13.82 -3.82 6.11
N ARG A 303 13.97 -5.10 5.81
CA ARG A 303 12.84 -6.01 5.57
C ARG A 303 12.52 -6.89 6.78
N PRO A 304 11.27 -7.38 6.90
CA PRO A 304 10.90 -8.32 7.98
C PRO A 304 11.75 -9.58 8.04
N GLY A 305 12.21 -10.06 6.88
CA GLY A 305 13.11 -11.21 6.81
C GLY A 305 14.44 -10.98 7.53
N TYR A 306 14.97 -9.74 7.56
CA TYR A 306 16.24 -9.44 8.20
C TYR A 306 16.12 -9.58 9.71
N LEU A 307 15.12 -8.92 10.30
CA LEU A 307 14.91 -8.94 11.75
C LEU A 307 14.52 -10.33 12.25
N LYS A 308 13.69 -11.07 11.50
CA LYS A 308 13.29 -12.44 11.86
C LYS A 308 14.44 -13.46 11.77
N ALA A 309 15.46 -13.18 10.97
CA ALA A 309 16.61 -14.05 10.80
C ALA A 309 17.64 -13.87 11.92
N MET A 310 17.58 -12.77 12.69
CA MET A 310 18.52 -12.48 13.77
C MET A 310 18.43 -13.53 14.87
N ASP A 311 19.61 -13.92 15.35
CA ASP A 311 19.77 -14.74 16.54
C ASP A 311 19.80 -13.89 17.83
N VAL A 312 20.21 -14.52 18.93
CA VAL A 312 20.33 -13.87 20.25
C VAL A 312 21.24 -12.65 20.22
N VAL A 313 22.33 -12.67 19.44
CA VAL A 313 23.28 -11.55 19.37
C VAL A 313 22.70 -10.40 18.55
N GLY A 314 22.10 -10.69 17.40
CA GLY A 314 21.41 -9.66 16.61
C GLY A 314 20.25 -9.02 17.37
N LEU A 315 19.49 -9.81 18.14
CA LEU A 315 18.43 -9.31 19.01
C LEU A 315 18.97 -8.49 20.20
N SER A 316 20.12 -8.86 20.77
CA SER A 316 20.73 -8.07 21.85
C SER A 316 21.21 -6.71 21.34
N TRP A 317 21.77 -6.65 20.13
CA TRP A 317 22.16 -5.39 19.50
C TRP A 317 20.94 -4.49 19.24
N LEU A 318 19.87 -5.06 18.67
CA LEU A 318 18.62 -4.31 18.47
C LEU A 318 18.02 -3.81 19.80
N THR A 319 18.11 -4.63 20.86
CA THR A 319 17.65 -4.27 22.20
C THR A 319 18.51 -3.16 22.82
N ARG A 320 19.83 -3.20 22.62
CA ARG A 320 20.74 -2.10 23.02
C ARG A 320 20.30 -0.80 22.37
N LEU A 321 20.05 -0.81 21.06
CA LEU A 321 19.60 0.38 20.33
C LEU A 321 18.30 0.96 20.89
N TYR A 322 17.32 0.11 21.21
CA TYR A 322 16.06 0.56 21.82
C TYR A 322 16.22 1.13 23.22
N ASN A 323 17.14 0.59 24.02
CA ASN A 323 17.42 1.13 25.35
C ASN A 323 18.13 2.49 25.28
N ILE A 324 19.00 2.71 24.29
CA ILE A 324 19.59 4.02 24.03
C ILE A 324 18.51 5.02 23.63
N ALA A 325 17.59 4.61 22.75
CA ALA A 325 16.46 5.46 22.37
C ALA A 325 15.54 5.78 23.55
N TRP A 326 15.27 4.79 24.39
CA TRP A 326 14.46 4.91 25.60
C TRP A 326 15.06 5.87 26.63
N SER A 327 16.37 5.74 26.92
CA SER A 327 17.03 6.55 27.94
C SER A 327 17.30 7.99 27.47
N SER A 328 17.70 8.15 26.21
CA SER A 328 17.99 9.48 25.64
C SER A 328 16.73 10.29 25.29
N GLY A 329 15.58 9.63 25.15
CA GLY A 329 14.37 10.28 24.64
C GLY A 329 14.50 10.72 23.18
N ALA A 330 15.39 10.09 22.40
CA ALA A 330 15.63 10.38 21.00
C ALA A 330 15.62 9.10 20.16
N VAL A 331 15.18 9.18 18.92
CA VAL A 331 15.19 8.06 17.97
C VAL A 331 15.87 8.48 16.66
N PRO A 332 16.42 7.53 15.89
CA PRO A 332 17.04 7.82 14.61
C PRO A 332 16.11 8.61 13.67
N ARG A 333 16.65 9.58 12.93
CA ARG A 333 15.89 10.40 11.96
C ARG A 333 15.17 9.55 10.92
N GLU A 334 15.75 8.41 10.53
CA GLU A 334 15.10 7.47 9.60
C GLU A 334 13.82 6.86 10.17
N TRP A 335 13.70 6.70 11.49
CA TRP A 335 12.48 6.18 12.13
C TRP A 335 11.36 7.23 12.16
N GLN A 336 11.75 8.51 12.09
CA GLN A 336 10.86 9.66 12.02
C GLN A 336 10.47 10.01 10.57
N THR A 337 11.08 9.34 9.57
CA THR A 337 10.82 9.57 8.16
C THR A 337 9.77 8.60 7.61
N GLY A 338 8.65 9.14 7.12
CA GLY A 338 7.57 8.39 6.49
C GLY A 338 7.60 8.44 4.96
N VAL A 339 7.33 7.32 4.30
CA VAL A 339 7.08 7.28 2.85
C VAL A 339 5.59 7.08 2.61
N VAL A 340 4.89 8.15 2.24
CA VAL A 340 3.46 8.14 1.94
C VAL A 340 3.23 7.53 0.56
N VAL A 341 2.40 6.49 0.50
CA VAL A 341 1.98 5.83 -0.74
C VAL A 341 0.48 6.04 -0.91
N PRO A 342 0.04 6.80 -1.93
CA PRO A 342 -1.39 6.99 -2.20
C PRO A 342 -2.04 5.70 -2.68
N ILE A 343 -3.14 5.30 -2.05
CA ILE A 343 -3.97 4.15 -2.44
C ILE A 343 -5.37 4.66 -2.79
N PHE A 344 -5.79 4.38 -4.02
CA PHE A 344 -7.11 4.79 -4.50
C PHE A 344 -8.23 4.17 -3.65
N LYS A 345 -9.15 5.01 -3.16
CA LYS A 345 -10.32 4.61 -2.35
C LYS A 345 -11.58 4.50 -3.22
N LYS A 346 -12.04 5.59 -3.81
CA LYS A 346 -13.28 5.69 -4.62
C LYS A 346 -13.29 6.97 -5.46
N GLY A 347 -14.16 7.09 -6.47
CA GLY A 347 -14.34 8.33 -7.25
C GLY A 347 -13.43 8.45 -8.48
N ASP A 348 -13.09 9.69 -8.87
CA ASP A 348 -12.16 9.95 -9.99
C ASP A 348 -10.71 9.72 -9.58
N LEU A 349 -9.98 8.94 -10.38
CA LEU A 349 -8.54 8.63 -10.22
C LEU A 349 -7.63 9.86 -10.36
N ARG A 350 -8.12 10.96 -10.93
CA ARG A 350 -7.35 12.19 -11.14
C ARG A 350 -7.39 13.13 -9.95
N VAL A 351 -8.25 12.88 -8.95
CA VAL A 351 -8.46 13.73 -7.79
C VAL A 351 -7.72 13.17 -6.57
N CYS A 352 -6.86 13.97 -5.93
CA CYS A 352 -6.03 13.49 -4.81
C CYS A 352 -6.83 13.09 -3.56
N SER A 353 -7.93 13.78 -3.25
CA SER A 353 -8.79 13.49 -2.08
C SER A 353 -9.46 12.11 -2.11
N ASN A 354 -9.54 11.50 -3.30
CA ASN A 354 -10.05 10.16 -3.52
C ASN A 354 -9.07 9.04 -3.15
N TYR A 355 -7.89 9.40 -2.63
CA TYR A 355 -6.84 8.47 -2.24
C TYR A 355 -6.60 8.53 -0.73
N ARG A 356 -6.30 7.36 -0.16
CA ARG A 356 -5.79 7.21 1.20
C ARG A 356 -4.27 7.15 1.19
N GLY A 357 -3.60 8.01 1.95
CA GLY A 357 -2.16 7.92 2.16
C GLY A 357 -1.81 6.81 3.14
N ILE A 358 -1.05 5.81 2.73
CA ILE A 358 -0.45 4.83 3.67
C ILE A 358 1.01 5.20 3.89
N THR A 359 1.41 5.39 5.15
CA THR A 359 2.79 5.72 5.50
C THR A 359 3.62 4.46 5.76
N LEU A 360 4.65 4.27 4.95
CA LEU A 360 5.66 3.25 5.17
C LEU A 360 6.75 3.82 6.07
N LEU A 361 6.90 3.24 7.26
CA LEU A 361 7.90 3.62 8.25
C LEU A 361 9.04 2.60 8.28
N SER A 362 10.19 3.02 8.81
CA SER A 362 11.31 2.13 9.16
C SER A 362 10.83 0.93 9.95
N LEU A 363 11.31 -0.27 9.59
CA LEU A 363 10.84 -1.49 10.25
C LEU A 363 11.36 -1.63 11.68
N PRO A 364 12.65 -1.39 11.99
CA PRO A 364 13.12 -1.27 13.37
C PRO A 364 12.33 -0.23 14.17
N GLY A 365 12.05 0.94 13.58
CA GLY A 365 11.16 1.93 14.19
C GLY A 365 9.76 1.37 14.50
N LYS A 366 9.15 0.58 13.61
CA LYS A 366 7.85 -0.08 13.87
C LYS A 366 7.92 -1.11 14.99
N VAL A 367 9.02 -1.85 15.11
CA VAL A 367 9.22 -2.81 16.20
C VAL A 367 9.33 -2.05 17.52
N TYR A 368 10.10 -0.97 17.58
CA TYR A 368 10.16 -0.09 18.74
C TYR A 368 8.77 0.47 19.11
N SER A 369 8.05 1.04 18.14
CA SER A 369 6.67 1.51 18.35
C SER A 369 5.74 0.42 18.87
N LYS A 370 5.90 -0.84 18.43
CA LYS A 370 5.08 -1.95 18.93
C LYS A 370 5.43 -2.37 20.36
N VAL A 371 6.70 -2.26 20.75
CA VAL A 371 7.11 -2.44 22.16
C VAL A 371 6.47 -1.35 23.03
N LEU A 372 6.57 -0.08 22.63
CA LEU A 372 5.93 1.02 23.34
C LEU A 372 4.41 0.86 23.40
N GLU A 373 3.78 0.39 22.32
CA GLU A 373 2.34 0.16 22.26
C GLU A 373 1.88 -0.85 23.31
N ARG A 374 2.63 -1.94 23.54
CA ARG A 374 2.29 -2.91 24.57
C ARG A 374 2.36 -2.31 25.97
N ARG A 375 3.37 -1.46 26.22
CA ARG A 375 3.55 -0.74 27.49
C ARG A 375 2.46 0.29 27.75
N VAL A 376 2.06 1.04 26.71
CA VAL A 376 0.92 1.96 26.79
C VAL A 376 -0.36 1.19 27.06
N ARG A 377 -0.60 0.11 26.28
CA ARG A 377 -1.81 -0.70 26.41
C ARG A 377 -1.96 -1.29 27.82
N SER A 378 -0.88 -1.76 28.45
CA SER A 378 -0.96 -2.28 29.82
C SER A 378 -1.41 -1.25 30.85
N ILE A 379 -1.28 0.05 30.56
CA ILE A 379 -1.71 1.15 31.44
C ILE A 379 -3.14 1.58 31.11
N VAL A 380 -3.45 1.77 29.83
CA VAL A 380 -4.71 2.41 29.40
C VAL A 380 -5.87 1.42 29.22
N GLU A 381 -5.61 0.15 28.92
CA GLU A 381 -6.66 -0.80 28.48
C GLU A 381 -7.77 -1.01 29.51
N SER A 382 -7.44 -1.08 30.81
CA SER A 382 -8.43 -1.22 31.88
C SER A 382 -9.21 0.05 32.16
N GLN A 383 -8.73 1.19 31.65
CA GLN A 383 -9.38 2.48 31.84
C GLN A 383 -10.36 2.75 30.70
N ILE A 384 -10.01 2.44 29.43
CA ILE A 384 -10.84 2.70 28.24
C ILE A 384 -12.23 2.07 28.40
N GLU A 385 -13.27 2.86 28.17
CA GLU A 385 -14.66 2.49 28.44
C GLU A 385 -15.16 1.36 27.52
N GLU A 386 -16.20 0.64 27.95
CA GLU A 386 -16.72 -0.52 27.19
C GLU A 386 -17.28 -0.11 25.83
N GLU A 387 -17.79 1.12 25.75
CA GLU A 387 -18.37 1.78 24.58
C GLU A 387 -17.36 1.94 23.43
N GLN A 388 -16.04 1.93 23.70
CA GLN A 388 -15.01 1.92 22.66
C GLN A 388 -14.55 0.48 22.39
N CYS A 389 -14.91 -0.04 21.21
CA CYS A 389 -14.58 -1.41 20.76
C CYS A 389 -13.50 -1.46 19.68
N GLY A 390 -13.16 -0.32 19.04
CA GLY A 390 -12.19 -0.27 17.95
C GLY A 390 -10.79 -0.68 18.40
N PHE A 391 -10.12 -1.52 17.61
CA PHE A 391 -8.72 -1.93 17.83
C PHE A 391 -8.39 -2.52 19.23
N ARG A 392 -9.39 -3.08 19.92
CA ARG A 392 -9.22 -3.72 21.23
C ARG A 392 -9.27 -5.25 21.15
N PRO A 393 -8.45 -5.97 21.93
CA PRO A 393 -8.49 -7.42 21.97
C PRO A 393 -9.86 -7.94 22.43
N GLY A 394 -10.40 -8.96 21.74
CA GLY A 394 -11.67 -9.60 22.13
C GLY A 394 -12.93 -8.79 21.81
N ARG A 395 -12.80 -7.67 21.08
CA ARG A 395 -13.93 -6.81 20.67
C ARG A 395 -13.93 -6.64 19.15
N GLY A 396 -15.12 -6.60 18.57
CA GLY A 396 -15.32 -6.47 17.14
C GLY A 396 -16.53 -5.63 16.80
N THR A 397 -16.75 -5.43 15.51
CA THR A 397 -17.92 -4.69 15.01
C THR A 397 -19.23 -5.40 15.36
N VAL A 398 -19.21 -6.73 15.51
CA VAL A 398 -20.37 -7.53 15.90
C VAL A 398 -20.85 -7.16 17.31
N ASP A 399 -19.96 -6.87 18.24
CA ASP A 399 -20.33 -6.49 19.60
C ASP A 399 -21.08 -5.16 19.62
N GLN A 400 -20.62 -4.17 18.83
CA GLN A 400 -21.32 -2.88 18.70
C GLN A 400 -22.69 -3.04 18.02
N LEU A 401 -22.76 -3.83 16.95
CA LEU A 401 -24.02 -4.11 16.26
C LEU A 401 -25.01 -4.85 17.17
N TYR A 402 -24.53 -5.79 17.97
CA TYR A 402 -25.33 -6.52 18.94
C TYR A 402 -25.89 -5.57 20.02
N THR A 403 -25.04 -4.74 20.61
CA THR A 403 -25.47 -3.74 21.60
C THR A 403 -26.51 -2.80 21.01
N LEU A 404 -26.26 -2.24 19.83
CA LEU A 404 -27.20 -1.35 19.16
C LEU A 404 -28.55 -2.05 18.88
N ALA A 405 -28.52 -3.28 18.37
CA ALA A 405 -29.73 -4.06 18.10
C ALA A 405 -30.54 -4.33 19.37
N ARG A 406 -29.87 -4.70 20.49
CA ARG A 406 -30.53 -4.93 21.77
C ARG A 406 -31.17 -3.67 22.34
N VAL A 407 -30.50 -2.53 22.21
CA VAL A 407 -31.07 -1.24 22.64
C VAL A 407 -32.29 -0.90 21.79
N MET A 408 -32.24 -1.09 20.46
CA MET A 408 -33.38 -0.86 19.58
C MET A 408 -34.56 -1.79 19.86
N GLU A 409 -34.30 -3.07 20.10
CA GLU A 409 -35.34 -4.05 20.45
C GLU A 409 -35.99 -3.74 21.80
N GLY A 410 -35.20 -3.37 22.81
CA GLY A 410 -35.74 -2.96 24.11
C GLY A 410 -36.57 -1.68 24.01
N ALA A 411 -36.08 -0.68 23.28
CA ALA A 411 -36.84 0.55 23.02
C ALA A 411 -38.17 0.25 22.32
N TRP A 412 -38.17 -0.68 21.36
CA TRP A 412 -39.38 -1.15 20.69
C TRP A 412 -40.35 -1.87 21.62
N GLU A 413 -39.85 -2.81 22.45
CA GLU A 413 -40.67 -3.59 23.39
C GLU A 413 -41.38 -2.71 24.43
N PHE A 414 -40.66 -1.70 24.95
CA PHE A 414 -41.20 -0.79 25.96
C PHE A 414 -41.80 0.51 25.39
N ALA A 415 -41.97 0.59 24.07
CA ALA A 415 -42.47 1.77 23.36
C ALA A 415 -41.75 3.08 23.75
N GLN A 416 -40.45 2.98 24.02
CA GLN A 416 -39.60 4.13 24.34
C GLN A 416 -38.99 4.70 23.06
N PRO A 417 -39.03 6.03 22.86
CA PRO A 417 -38.36 6.65 21.73
C PRO A 417 -36.84 6.51 21.88
N ILE A 418 -36.18 6.21 20.76
CA ILE A 418 -34.72 6.23 20.65
C ILE A 418 -34.32 7.08 19.46
N HIS A 419 -33.40 8.00 19.70
CA HIS A 419 -32.83 8.88 18.69
C HIS A 419 -31.34 8.56 18.55
N MET A 420 -30.87 8.49 17.31
CA MET A 420 -29.50 8.08 16.99
C MET A 420 -28.86 9.07 16.00
N CYS A 421 -27.60 9.44 16.24
CA CYS A 421 -26.80 10.24 15.31
C CYS A 421 -25.51 9.50 14.99
N PHE A 422 -25.26 9.26 13.70
CA PHE A 422 -24.00 8.70 13.21
C PHE A 422 -23.07 9.84 12.79
N VAL A 423 -21.89 9.90 13.41
CA VAL A 423 -20.90 10.95 13.18
C VAL A 423 -19.75 10.37 12.36
N ASP A 424 -19.43 11.02 11.24
CA ASP A 424 -18.29 10.69 10.37
C ASP A 424 -17.20 11.74 10.53
N LEU A 425 -16.07 11.36 11.13
CA LEU A 425 -14.95 12.28 11.39
C LEU A 425 -14.06 12.42 10.14
N GLU A 426 -13.91 13.63 9.63
CA GLU A 426 -13.12 13.85 8.41
C GLU A 426 -11.62 13.69 8.70
N LYS A 427 -11.05 12.55 8.28
CA LYS A 427 -9.61 12.27 8.36
C LYS A 427 -9.06 12.39 9.79
N ALA A 428 -9.82 11.91 10.78
CA ALA A 428 -9.50 11.96 12.21
C ALA A 428 -8.02 11.66 12.53
N TYR A 429 -7.52 10.52 12.03
CA TYR A 429 -6.11 10.11 12.21
C TYR A 429 -5.07 11.15 11.78
N ASP A 430 -5.34 11.87 10.69
CA ASP A 430 -4.40 12.81 10.08
C ASP A 430 -4.44 14.18 10.78
N ARG A 431 -5.47 14.45 11.61
CA ARG A 431 -5.72 15.75 12.23
C ARG A 431 -5.49 15.81 13.74
N VAL A 432 -5.35 14.68 14.44
CA VAL A 432 -5.11 14.65 15.91
C VAL A 432 -3.99 15.63 16.33
N PRO A 433 -4.29 16.64 17.18
CA PRO A 433 -3.27 17.52 17.75
C PRO A 433 -2.42 16.78 18.77
N ARG A 434 -1.11 16.85 18.59
CA ARG A 434 -0.15 16.12 19.43
C ARG A 434 -0.10 16.65 20.85
N GLY A 435 -0.18 17.96 21.05
CA GLY A 435 -0.22 18.58 22.40
C GLY A 435 -1.35 18.03 23.26
N THR A 436 -2.58 18.09 22.75
CA THR A 436 -3.77 17.53 23.43
C THR A 436 -3.62 16.03 23.67
N LEU A 437 -3.12 15.28 22.69
CA LEU A 437 -2.86 13.85 22.85
C LEU A 437 -1.87 13.56 24.00
N TRP A 438 -0.80 14.35 24.16
CA TRP A 438 0.15 14.17 25.27
C TRP A 438 -0.52 14.40 26.62
N GLY A 439 -1.35 15.44 26.75
CA GLY A 439 -2.16 15.68 27.95
C GLY A 439 -3.11 14.51 28.23
N THR A 440 -3.82 14.03 27.22
CA THR A 440 -4.70 12.85 27.35
C THR A 440 -3.92 11.61 27.82
N LEU A 441 -2.72 11.36 27.29
CA LEU A 441 -1.91 10.24 27.76
C LEU A 441 -1.54 10.37 29.25
N GLN A 442 -1.22 11.58 29.71
CA GLN A 442 -0.95 11.85 31.13
C GLN A 442 -2.17 11.61 32.00
N GLU A 443 -3.37 12.03 31.58
CA GLU A 443 -4.64 11.76 32.26
C GLU A 443 -4.89 10.26 32.46
N TYR A 444 -4.46 9.43 31.50
CA TYR A 444 -4.57 7.97 31.56
C TYR A 444 -3.38 7.31 32.26
N GLY A 445 -2.49 8.08 32.89
CA GLY A 445 -1.34 7.57 33.66
C GLY A 445 -0.10 7.24 32.82
N VAL A 446 -0.04 7.63 31.55
CA VAL A 446 1.13 7.46 30.69
C VAL A 446 2.04 8.69 30.81
N GLY A 447 2.97 8.63 31.76
CA GLY A 447 3.95 9.70 32.03
C GLY A 447 5.41 9.27 31.90
N GLY A 448 6.32 10.13 32.38
CA GLY A 448 7.74 9.84 32.54
C GLY A 448 8.48 9.42 31.26
N PHE A 449 9.34 8.41 31.35
CA PHE A 449 10.13 7.92 30.21
C PHE A 449 9.27 7.38 29.08
N LEU A 450 8.12 6.76 29.38
CA LEU A 450 7.23 6.22 28.35
C LEU A 450 6.65 7.32 27.47
N LEU A 451 6.17 8.41 28.07
CA LEU A 451 5.66 9.55 27.32
C LEU A 451 6.77 10.20 26.47
N ARG A 452 7.97 10.39 27.03
CA ARG A 452 9.12 10.91 26.28
C ARG A 452 9.50 10.02 25.10
N ALA A 453 9.50 8.70 25.29
CA ALA A 453 9.78 7.73 24.23
C ALA A 453 8.72 7.75 23.10
N ILE A 454 7.45 8.02 23.45
CA ILE A 454 6.39 8.20 22.46
C ILE A 454 6.61 9.51 21.69
N GLN A 455 6.81 10.62 22.41
CA GLN A 455 7.03 11.95 21.83
C GLN A 455 8.24 11.97 20.89
N SER A 456 9.34 11.32 21.25
CA SER A 456 10.56 11.26 20.43
C SER A 456 10.30 10.69 19.03
N LEU A 457 9.35 9.76 18.89
CA LEU A 457 8.97 9.23 17.59
C LEU A 457 8.25 10.28 16.73
N TYR A 458 7.59 11.28 17.31
CA TYR A 458 6.76 12.26 16.58
C TYR A 458 7.41 13.64 16.40
N GLN A 459 8.28 14.09 17.31
CA GLN A 459 8.83 15.45 17.39
C GLN A 459 9.41 16.00 16.07
N ARG A 460 10.16 15.22 15.30
CA ARG A 460 10.75 15.66 14.02
C ARG A 460 10.26 14.81 12.85
N SER A 461 8.97 14.47 12.87
CA SER A 461 8.34 13.70 11.81
C SER A 461 8.42 14.43 10.47
N VAL A 462 8.97 13.76 9.47
CA VAL A 462 8.99 14.22 8.08
C VAL A 462 8.41 13.15 7.17
N SER A 463 7.80 13.54 6.06
CA SER A 463 7.27 12.61 5.07
C SER A 463 7.72 12.99 3.66
N LEU A 464 7.71 12.00 2.77
CA LEU A 464 7.79 12.17 1.33
C LEU A 464 6.72 11.32 0.66
N VAL A 465 6.25 11.74 -0.51
CA VAL A 465 5.28 10.95 -1.29
C VAL A 465 6.00 10.10 -2.32
N ARG A 466 5.60 8.83 -2.43
CA ARG A 466 6.09 7.91 -3.46
C ARG A 466 4.96 7.47 -4.37
N ILE A 467 5.02 7.88 -5.63
CA ILE A 467 4.08 7.48 -6.67
C ILE A 467 4.80 7.02 -7.94
N ALA A 468 4.34 5.91 -8.52
CA ALA A 468 4.88 5.33 -9.77
C ALA A 468 6.42 5.11 -9.79
N GLY A 469 7.04 4.93 -8.62
CA GLY A 469 8.49 4.75 -8.48
C GLY A 469 9.31 6.05 -8.41
N SER A 470 8.65 7.21 -8.47
CA SER A 470 9.22 8.54 -8.18
C SER A 470 8.96 8.92 -6.72
N LYS A 471 9.82 9.76 -6.16
CA LYS A 471 9.73 10.30 -4.79
C LYS A 471 9.66 11.82 -4.88
N SER A 472 8.85 12.46 -4.03
CA SER A 472 8.88 13.90 -3.80
C SER A 472 10.05 14.28 -2.89
N ASP A 473 10.26 15.58 -2.74
CA ASP A 473 11.05 16.13 -1.63
C ASP A 473 10.36 15.86 -0.29
N LEU A 474 11.14 15.94 0.79
CA LEU A 474 10.66 15.84 2.16
C LEU A 474 9.83 17.08 2.54
N PHE A 475 8.84 16.87 3.40
CA PHE A 475 8.06 17.91 4.06
C PHE A 475 7.82 17.56 5.53
N PRO A 476 7.71 18.54 6.43
CA PRO A 476 7.44 18.29 7.85
C PRO A 476 6.00 17.78 8.07
N VAL A 477 5.79 17.04 9.15
CA VAL A 477 4.46 16.56 9.59
C VAL A 477 4.24 16.98 11.04
N ARG A 478 3.41 18.00 11.24
CA ARG A 478 3.22 18.64 12.56
C ARG A 478 2.05 18.06 13.36
N VAL A 479 0.97 17.68 12.69
CA VAL A 479 -0.21 17.10 13.35
C VAL A 479 -0.39 15.63 13.00
N GLY A 480 -1.39 15.01 13.60
CA GLY A 480 -1.84 13.68 13.27
C GLY A 480 -0.92 12.57 13.76
N LEU A 481 -1.45 11.36 13.60
CA LEU A 481 -0.82 10.09 13.90
C LEU A 481 -0.33 9.43 12.62
N ARG A 482 0.69 8.57 12.74
CA ARG A 482 1.29 7.92 11.57
C ARG A 482 0.47 6.71 11.13
N GLN A 483 -0.24 6.83 10.01
CA GLN A 483 -0.98 5.70 9.44
C GLN A 483 -0.05 4.52 9.14
N GLY A 484 -0.33 3.35 9.74
CA GLY A 484 0.49 2.15 9.61
C GLY A 484 1.58 1.98 10.67
N CYS A 485 1.62 2.86 11.67
CA CYS A 485 2.35 2.67 12.92
C CYS A 485 1.50 1.84 13.91
N PRO A 486 2.02 0.78 14.53
CA PRO A 486 1.26 -0.01 15.50
C PRO A 486 0.82 0.78 16.73
N LEU A 487 1.67 1.70 17.20
CA LEU A 487 1.39 2.56 18.36
C LEU A 487 0.24 3.53 18.11
N SER A 488 0.09 4.04 16.88
CA SER A 488 -0.95 5.03 16.56
C SER A 488 -2.37 4.52 16.83
N LEU A 489 -2.62 3.21 16.79
CA LEU A 489 -3.93 2.65 17.08
C LEU A 489 -4.34 2.87 18.54
N VAL A 490 -3.46 2.52 19.49
CA VAL A 490 -3.78 2.70 20.92
C VAL A 490 -3.86 4.18 21.29
N LEU A 491 -2.99 5.00 20.72
CA LEU A 491 -3.03 6.46 20.92
C LEU A 491 -4.36 7.06 20.46
N PHE A 492 -4.83 6.65 19.29
CA PHE A 492 -6.07 7.16 18.71
C PHE A 492 -7.30 6.76 19.53
N ILE A 493 -7.42 5.49 19.92
CA ILE A 493 -8.59 5.05 20.70
C ILE A 493 -8.62 5.65 22.10
N THR A 494 -7.47 5.86 22.73
CA THR A 494 -7.38 6.56 24.04
C THR A 494 -7.81 8.02 23.91
N PHE A 495 -7.42 8.69 22.82
CA PHE A 495 -7.85 10.04 22.53
C PHE A 495 -9.36 10.14 22.27
N MET A 496 -9.92 9.27 21.43
CA MET A 496 -11.36 9.20 21.18
C MET A 496 -12.17 8.86 22.43
N ASP A 497 -11.65 7.97 23.27
CA ASP A 497 -12.27 7.63 24.55
C ASP A 497 -12.31 8.84 25.50
N ARG A 498 -11.26 9.66 25.55
CA ARG A 498 -11.24 10.93 26.30
C ARG A 498 -12.31 11.90 25.78
N ILE A 499 -12.42 12.09 24.47
CA ILE A 499 -13.47 12.94 23.86
C ILE A 499 -14.85 12.43 24.28
N SER A 500 -15.10 11.12 24.14
CA SER A 500 -16.37 10.50 24.53
C SER A 500 -16.68 10.75 26.02
N ARG A 501 -15.71 10.56 26.91
CA ARG A 501 -15.88 10.81 28.35
C ARG A 501 -16.18 12.26 28.68
N CYS A 502 -15.48 13.20 28.07
CA CYS A 502 -15.70 14.63 28.29
C CYS A 502 -17.02 15.13 27.70
N SER A 503 -17.52 14.47 26.65
CA SER A 503 -18.81 14.81 26.04
C SER A 503 -20.03 14.36 26.87
N ARG A 504 -19.82 13.62 27.97
CA ARG A 504 -20.90 13.05 28.78
C ARG A 504 -21.79 14.11 29.42
N GLY A 505 -23.08 13.80 29.48
CA GLY A 505 -24.04 14.51 30.33
C GLY A 505 -25.13 13.61 30.88
N VAL A 506 -26.29 14.21 31.10
CA VAL A 506 -27.49 13.53 31.64
C VAL A 506 -28.21 12.74 30.53
N GLU A 507 -28.03 13.18 29.29
CA GLU A 507 -28.62 12.68 28.05
C GLU A 507 -28.05 11.30 27.70
N CYS A 508 -28.83 10.25 27.96
CA CYS A 508 -28.42 8.88 27.69
C CYS A 508 -29.61 7.96 27.42
N VAL A 509 -29.32 6.76 26.93
CA VAL A 509 -30.27 5.64 26.92
C VAL A 509 -29.97 4.73 28.08
N GLU A 510 -30.98 4.44 28.92
CA GLU A 510 -30.85 3.44 29.98
C GLU A 510 -31.24 2.05 29.47
N PHE A 511 -30.31 1.10 29.51
CA PHE A 511 -30.54 -0.28 29.11
C PHE A 511 -29.90 -1.23 30.11
N GLY A 512 -30.69 -2.13 30.70
CA GLY A 512 -30.21 -3.12 31.66
C GLY A 512 -29.50 -2.50 32.89
N GLY A 513 -29.93 -1.31 33.33
CA GLY A 513 -29.33 -0.58 34.44
C GLY A 513 -28.01 0.14 34.10
N ARG A 514 -27.63 0.20 32.81
CA ARG A 514 -26.47 0.95 32.32
C ARG A 514 -26.91 2.12 31.46
N ARG A 515 -26.16 3.22 31.53
CA ARG A 515 -26.35 4.39 30.68
C ARG A 515 -25.43 4.30 29.48
N ILE A 516 -26.02 4.27 28.29
CA ILE A 516 -25.30 4.21 27.02
C ILE A 516 -25.49 5.55 26.31
N LEU A 517 -24.40 6.27 26.10
CA LEU A 517 -24.39 7.58 25.44
C LEU A 517 -23.88 7.49 24.01
N SER A 518 -22.83 6.70 23.82
CA SER A 518 -22.12 6.58 22.55
C SER A 518 -21.66 5.14 22.35
N LEU A 519 -21.56 4.72 21.10
CA LEU A 519 -20.91 3.49 20.69
C LEU A 519 -19.81 3.89 19.70
N LEU A 520 -18.56 3.57 20.03
CA LEU A 520 -17.39 3.94 19.25
C LEU A 520 -16.71 2.71 18.65
N PHE A 521 -16.39 2.79 17.36
CA PHE A 521 -15.50 1.86 16.70
C PHE A 521 -14.40 2.64 15.99
N ALA A 522 -13.34 2.95 16.73
CA ALA A 522 -12.31 3.89 16.29
C ALA A 522 -12.91 5.27 15.95
N ASP A 523 -12.94 5.65 14.68
CA ASP A 523 -13.47 6.92 14.16
C ASP A 523 -14.99 6.89 13.90
N ASP A 524 -15.59 5.70 13.78
CA ASP A 524 -17.04 5.56 13.64
C ASP A 524 -17.72 5.77 15.00
N VAL A 525 -18.59 6.78 15.11
CA VAL A 525 -19.30 7.11 16.36
C VAL A 525 -20.81 7.10 16.13
N ALA A 526 -21.53 6.41 17.01
CA ALA A 526 -23.00 6.46 17.09
C ALA A 526 -23.42 7.03 18.45
N LEU A 527 -24.06 8.20 18.45
CA LEU A 527 -24.62 8.84 19.64
C LEU A 527 -26.07 8.40 19.83
N LEU A 528 -26.47 8.11 21.07
CA LEU A 528 -27.78 7.58 21.43
C LEU A 528 -28.42 8.46 22.51
N ALA A 529 -29.71 8.81 22.32
CA ALA A 529 -30.47 9.54 23.32
C ALA A 529 -31.96 9.17 23.30
N SER A 530 -32.64 9.48 24.40
CA SER A 530 -34.08 9.19 24.58
C SER A 530 -35.00 10.27 23.98
N SER A 531 -34.46 11.42 23.58
CA SER A 531 -35.21 12.47 22.89
C SER A 531 -34.36 13.18 21.82
N SER A 532 -35.00 13.88 20.88
CA SER A 532 -34.30 14.65 19.85
C SER A 532 -33.51 15.83 20.44
N SER A 533 -34.06 16.50 21.47
CA SER A 533 -33.40 17.59 22.18
C SER A 533 -32.14 17.11 22.88
N ASP A 534 -32.23 15.95 23.55
CA ASP A 534 -31.09 15.34 24.24
C ASP A 534 -30.00 14.92 23.25
N LEU A 535 -30.39 14.36 22.09
CA LEU A 535 -29.45 14.01 21.03
C LEU A 535 -28.71 15.25 20.49
N GLN A 536 -29.42 16.36 20.30
CA GLN A 536 -28.82 17.61 19.82
C GLN A 536 -27.85 18.22 20.84
N LEU A 537 -28.17 18.15 22.14
CA LEU A 537 -27.29 18.55 23.23
C LEU A 537 -26.04 17.68 23.30
N LEU A 538 -26.21 16.36 23.22
CA LEU A 538 -25.11 15.39 23.20
C LEU A 538 -24.19 15.61 21.99
N LEU A 539 -24.77 15.80 20.80
CA LEU A 539 -24.01 16.13 19.59
C LEU A 539 -23.26 17.45 19.75
N GLY A 540 -23.89 18.49 20.30
CA GLY A 540 -23.25 19.78 20.54
C GLY A 540 -22.05 19.69 21.49
N ARG A 541 -22.14 18.91 22.57
CA ARG A 541 -21.01 18.67 23.48
C ARG A 541 -19.92 17.84 22.83
N PHE A 542 -20.29 16.80 22.08
CA PHE A 542 -19.33 15.99 21.33
C PHE A 542 -18.56 16.83 20.31
N VAL A 543 -19.26 17.69 19.56
CA VAL A 543 -18.64 18.65 18.62
C VAL A 543 -17.69 19.60 19.35
N ALA A 544 -18.12 20.20 20.46
CA ALA A 544 -17.27 21.11 21.23
C ALA A 544 -16.01 20.42 21.76
N GLU A 545 -16.11 19.18 22.24
CA GLU A 545 -14.95 18.40 22.68
C GLU A 545 -14.05 17.97 21.52
N CYS A 546 -14.61 17.68 20.33
CA CYS A 546 -13.83 17.49 19.12
C CYS A 546 -13.06 18.76 18.74
N GLU A 547 -13.70 19.93 18.77
CA GLU A 547 -13.07 21.21 18.45
C GLU A 547 -11.97 21.59 19.46
N VAL A 548 -12.22 21.43 20.76
CA VAL A 548 -11.20 21.58 21.82
C VAL A 548 -10.08 20.55 21.65
N GLY A 549 -10.46 19.34 21.23
CA GLY A 549 -9.55 18.27 20.82
C GLY A 549 -8.83 18.53 19.50
N GLY A 550 -9.15 19.61 18.77
CA GLY A 550 -8.65 19.98 17.45
C GLY A 550 -8.99 19.00 16.32
N GLU A 551 -10.00 18.15 16.50
CA GLU A 551 -10.64 17.43 15.40
C GLU A 551 -11.71 18.32 14.75
N VAL A 552 -11.71 18.38 13.42
CA VAL A 552 -12.67 19.17 12.64
C VAL A 552 -13.77 18.24 12.14
N LEU A 553 -15.00 18.51 12.55
CA LEU A 553 -16.20 17.88 12.00
C LEU A 553 -16.59 18.56 10.67
N PRO A 554 -17.05 17.79 9.68
CA PRO A 554 -17.45 18.32 8.37
C PRO A 554 -18.71 19.19 8.40
#